data_AF-A0A1W9ULL2-F1
#
_entry.id   AF-A0A1W9ULL2-F1
#
_cell.length_a   1.000
_cell.length_b   1.000
_cell.length_c   1.000
_cell.angle_alpha   90.00
_cell.angle_beta   90.00
_cell.angle_gamma   90.00
#
_symmetry.space_group_name_H-M   'P 1'
#
loop_
_entity.id
_entity.type
_entity.pdbx_description
1 polymer ?
#
loop_
_entity_poly.entity_id
_entity_poly.type
_entity_poly.pdbx_seq_one_letter_code
_entity_poly.pdbx_strand_id
1 'polypeptide(L)'
;MALLSFPQPSGLRVWESEKIRAEYNIQQGFCYSRVEECKDAFRFAALIDIKKLPDLINSCAALLTDESFFVLEYYPDKITNVDDDTPAEPTIFYSPYMETAEILEILAPYLSRLIHDGFVGFGLANSRQGAELFYSEEKAFTCFTANHIRAMNIFTQHGLRFKEQLLFPADFAHDHFSLISLNSRQLPHELQGFSRNELDYVNYCGDLVELFEMQCTTSGEEFYLSAKEQDYISDLLEQQPELNWSSDDEFIHLLLDWKEFVKECNQGFDGTLEDYESGLKVRDIIATVTDKSEKTIRTKLLKFIDGADTIFKHQLVETARHIPESSAETRSDQIFWRWGVTRKQGATLRRDLIRSGWFATK
;
A
#
# COMPACT_ATOMS: atom_id res chain seq x y z
N MET A 1 22.25 17.17 30.16
CA MET A 1 21.56 16.33 29.15
C MET A 1 20.12 16.75 29.12
N ALA A 2 19.63 17.27 27.98
CA ALA A 2 18.21 17.49 27.80
C ALA A 2 17.55 16.11 27.65
N LEU A 3 17.04 15.57 28.76
CA LEU A 3 16.18 14.41 28.69
C LEU A 3 14.92 14.84 27.94
N LEU A 4 14.54 14.08 26.92
CA LEU A 4 13.24 14.26 26.29
C LEU A 4 12.17 14.24 27.38
N SER A 5 11.17 15.12 27.25
CA SER A 5 10.10 15.25 28.25
C SER A 5 9.13 14.06 28.25
N PHE A 6 9.33 13.08 27.37
CA PHE A 6 8.51 11.90 27.21
C PHE A 6 9.33 10.71 26.68
N PRO A 7 8.95 9.46 27.01
CA PRO A 7 9.63 8.26 26.55
C PRO A 7 9.46 8.04 25.04
N GLN A 8 10.49 7.47 24.41
CA GLN A 8 10.52 7.09 22.99
C GLN A 8 10.46 5.56 22.84
N PRO A 9 10.11 5.05 21.64
CA PRO A 9 10.29 3.64 21.30
C PRO A 9 11.73 3.17 21.54
N SER A 10 11.88 1.89 21.87
CA SER A 10 13.17 1.35 22.29
C SER A 10 14.09 1.03 21.11
N GLY A 11 13.48 0.74 19.96
CA GLY A 11 14.12 0.32 18.72
C GLY A 11 14.65 1.45 17.86
N LEU A 12 14.45 2.71 18.22
CA LEU A 12 15.01 3.85 17.51
C LEU A 12 15.84 4.70 18.47
N ARG A 13 17.14 4.88 18.19
CA ARG A 13 18.03 5.66 19.07
C ARG A 13 18.80 6.70 18.28
N VAL A 14 18.43 7.94 18.51
CA VAL A 14 19.22 9.11 18.08
C VAL A 14 20.60 9.06 18.73
N TRP A 15 21.64 9.34 17.95
CA TRP A 15 23.02 9.40 18.43
C TRP A 15 23.19 10.48 19.50
N GLU A 16 24.05 10.23 20.49
CA GLU A 16 24.30 11.21 21.57
C GLU A 16 24.87 12.54 21.04
N SER A 17 25.60 12.52 19.92
CA SER A 17 26.11 13.71 19.25
C SER A 17 25.00 14.62 18.72
N GLU A 18 23.87 14.06 18.32
CA GLU A 18 22.71 14.82 17.83
C GLU A 18 21.92 15.42 19.00
N LYS A 19 21.79 14.69 20.11
CA LYS A 19 21.04 15.13 21.31
C LYS A 19 21.61 16.38 22.00
N ILE A 20 22.89 16.67 21.80
CA ILE A 20 23.56 17.84 22.36
C ILE A 20 23.47 19.08 21.44
N ARG A 21 22.97 18.92 20.22
CA ARG A 21 22.80 20.02 19.27
C ARG A 21 21.68 20.96 19.73
N ALA A 22 21.81 22.25 19.41
CA ALA A 22 20.82 23.25 19.79
C ALA A 22 19.47 23.04 19.09
N GLU A 23 19.50 22.41 17.91
CA GLU A 23 18.32 22.08 17.11
C GLU A 23 17.54 20.88 17.67
N TYR A 24 18.13 20.09 18.55
CA TYR A 24 17.47 18.93 19.16
C TYR A 24 16.46 19.36 20.23
N ASN A 25 15.29 19.80 19.76
CA ASN A 25 14.15 20.23 20.55
C ASN A 25 12.88 19.50 20.12
N ILE A 26 12.91 18.17 20.29
CA ILE A 26 11.78 17.29 19.98
C ILE A 26 10.66 17.51 21.01
N GLN A 27 9.45 17.73 20.51
CA GLN A 27 8.26 18.00 21.33
C GLN A 27 7.06 17.24 20.78
N GLN A 28 6.20 16.74 21.66
CA GLN A 28 4.93 16.14 21.24
C GLN A 28 4.09 17.15 20.46
N GLY A 29 3.34 16.66 19.48
CA GLY A 29 2.40 17.44 18.69
C GLY A 29 2.04 16.75 17.38
N PHE A 30 1.33 17.46 16.52
CA PHE A 30 1.04 17.00 15.17
C PHE A 30 1.22 18.14 14.16
N CYS A 31 1.59 17.79 12.93
CA CYS A 31 1.52 18.65 11.77
C CYS A 31 0.66 17.98 10.70
N TYR A 32 0.21 18.75 9.72
CA TYR A 32 -0.50 18.19 8.58
C TYR A 32 -0.32 19.05 7.33
N SER A 33 -0.43 18.40 6.18
CA SER A 33 -0.41 19.03 4.86
C SER A 33 -1.48 18.39 3.98
N ARG A 34 -1.79 19.04 2.84
CA ARG A 34 -2.59 18.39 1.80
C ARG A 34 -1.71 17.40 1.04
N VAL A 35 -2.30 16.28 0.63
CA VAL A 35 -1.62 15.30 -0.20
C VAL A 35 -1.41 15.91 -1.60
N GLU A 36 -0.21 15.76 -2.15
CA GLU A 36 0.07 16.21 -3.52
C GLU A 36 -0.85 15.48 -4.51
N GLU A 37 -1.33 16.17 -5.55
CA GLU A 37 -2.28 15.64 -6.54
C GLU A 37 -3.69 15.27 -6.02
N CYS A 38 -3.97 15.33 -4.70
CA CYS A 38 -5.30 15.10 -4.14
C CYS A 38 -5.79 16.27 -3.28
N LYS A 39 -6.69 17.10 -3.82
CA LYS A 39 -7.18 18.32 -3.15
C LYS A 39 -8.00 18.06 -1.89
N ASP A 40 -8.57 16.87 -1.77
CA ASP A 40 -9.51 16.49 -0.72
C ASP A 40 -8.92 15.54 0.32
N ALA A 41 -7.62 15.21 0.24
CA ALA A 41 -6.93 14.37 1.22
C ALA A 41 -5.86 15.16 1.98
N PHE A 42 -5.67 14.80 3.24
CA PHE A 42 -4.69 15.39 4.13
C PHE A 42 -3.80 14.31 4.71
N ARG A 43 -2.50 14.59 4.79
CA ARG A 43 -1.51 13.79 5.50
C ARG A 43 -1.23 14.45 6.84
N PHE A 44 -1.46 13.73 7.92
CA PHE A 44 -1.06 14.09 9.26
C PHE A 44 0.20 13.32 9.65
N ALA A 45 1.06 13.96 10.42
CA ALA A 45 2.17 13.30 11.10
C ALA A 45 2.15 13.74 12.57
N ALA A 46 2.28 12.79 13.49
CA ALA A 46 2.18 13.02 14.91
C ALA A 46 3.32 12.36 15.68
N LEU A 47 3.77 13.07 16.70
CA LEU A 47 4.71 12.57 17.69
C LEU A 47 4.06 12.67 19.07
N ILE A 48 3.97 11.54 19.76
CA ILE A 48 3.29 11.39 21.04
C ILE A 48 4.15 10.60 22.03
N ASP A 49 3.90 10.78 23.32
CA ASP A 49 4.36 9.86 24.36
C ASP A 49 3.98 8.42 23.98
N ILE A 50 4.98 7.54 23.94
CA ILE A 50 4.80 6.15 23.53
C ILE A 50 3.75 5.41 24.35
N LYS A 51 3.56 5.79 25.62
CA LYS A 51 2.55 5.20 26.51
C LYS A 51 1.12 5.52 26.11
N LYS A 52 0.91 6.57 25.31
CA LYS A 52 -0.39 7.00 24.80
C LYS A 52 -0.62 6.58 23.35
N LEU A 53 0.41 6.09 22.66
CA LEU A 53 0.30 5.69 21.26
C LEU A 53 -0.75 4.59 21.03
N PRO A 54 -0.88 3.54 21.87
CA PRO A 54 -1.95 2.54 21.72
C PRO A 54 -3.36 3.16 21.71
N ASP A 55 -3.63 4.10 22.64
CA ASP A 55 -4.94 4.76 22.72
C ASP A 55 -5.18 5.68 21.52
N LEU A 56 -4.12 6.32 21.01
CA LEU A 56 -4.19 7.13 19.80
C LEU A 56 -4.50 6.26 18.58
N ILE A 57 -3.81 5.12 18.41
CA ILE A 57 -4.08 4.16 17.33
C ILE A 57 -5.55 3.72 17.36
N ASN A 58 -6.05 3.29 18.53
CA ASN A 58 -7.45 2.90 18.69
C ASN A 58 -8.44 4.04 18.37
N SER A 59 -8.13 5.27 18.80
CA SER A 59 -9.00 6.42 18.53
C SER A 59 -9.00 6.82 17.06
N CYS A 60 -7.82 6.77 16.43
CA CYS A 60 -7.65 7.03 15.01
C CYS A 60 -8.26 5.92 14.16
N ALA A 61 -8.30 4.67 14.62
CA ALA A 61 -8.95 3.57 13.93
C ALA A 61 -10.43 3.85 13.64
N ALA A 62 -11.10 4.69 14.44
CA ALA A 62 -12.46 5.14 14.16
C ALA A 62 -12.57 6.10 12.94
N LEU A 63 -11.45 6.56 12.37
CA LEU A 63 -11.40 7.25 11.08
C LEU A 63 -11.51 6.28 9.90
N LEU A 64 -11.08 5.04 10.13
CA LEU A 64 -11.37 3.90 9.29
C LEU A 64 -12.76 3.41 9.71
N THR A 65 -13.62 3.03 8.78
CA THR A 65 -14.96 2.51 9.11
C THR A 65 -14.90 1.07 9.63
N ASP A 66 -16.03 0.38 9.56
CA ASP A 66 -16.25 -0.99 10.02
C ASP A 66 -15.17 -1.94 9.48
N GLU A 67 -14.80 -1.85 8.20
CA GLU A 67 -13.74 -2.70 7.61
C GLU A 67 -12.45 -1.94 7.25
N SER A 68 -11.32 -2.63 7.36
CA SER A 68 -9.99 -2.20 6.91
C SER A 68 -9.13 -3.42 6.57
N PHE A 69 -7.96 -3.20 5.98
CA PHE A 69 -6.89 -4.19 5.92
C PHE A 69 -5.70 -3.75 6.77
N PHE A 70 -5.00 -4.74 7.31
CA PHE A 70 -3.77 -4.57 8.06
C PHE A 70 -2.57 -4.48 7.11
N VAL A 71 -1.72 -3.50 7.37
CA VAL A 71 -0.44 -3.31 6.66
C VAL A 71 0.68 -3.65 7.62
N LEU A 72 1.60 -4.52 7.21
CA LEU A 72 2.78 -4.88 7.98
C LEU A 72 4.02 -4.75 7.11
N GLU A 73 5.01 -4.02 7.61
CA GLU A 73 6.27 -3.73 6.93
C GLU A 73 7.42 -4.23 7.80
N TYR A 74 8.20 -5.19 7.32
CA TYR A 74 9.38 -5.71 8.03
C TYR A 74 10.35 -6.43 7.08
N TYR A 75 11.50 -6.85 7.59
CA TYR A 75 12.54 -7.55 6.84
C TYR A 75 12.45 -9.08 7.06
N PRO A 76 11.75 -9.85 6.20
CA PRO A 76 11.55 -11.29 6.42
C PRO A 76 12.85 -12.08 6.33
N ASP A 77 13.75 -11.65 5.43
CA ASP A 77 15.12 -12.13 5.40
C ASP A 77 15.94 -11.33 6.41
N LYS A 78 16.64 -12.03 7.32
CA LYS A 78 17.58 -11.36 8.22
C LYS A 78 18.55 -10.56 7.37
N ILE A 79 18.60 -9.24 7.59
CA ILE A 79 19.55 -8.33 6.95
C ILE A 79 20.94 -8.88 7.20
N THR A 80 21.45 -9.63 6.23
CA THR A 80 22.82 -10.10 6.20
C THR A 80 23.56 -9.02 5.44
N ASN A 81 24.57 -8.42 6.07
CA ASN A 81 25.44 -7.47 5.38
C ASN A 81 26.08 -8.21 4.21
N VAL A 82 25.52 -8.05 3.01
CA VAL A 82 26.04 -8.59 1.77
C VAL A 82 26.25 -7.40 0.86
N ASP A 83 27.49 -6.91 0.82
CA ASP A 83 28.29 -6.29 -0.26
C ASP A 83 27.63 -5.49 -1.41
N ASP A 84 26.33 -5.20 -1.41
CA ASP A 84 25.66 -4.33 -2.38
C ASP A 84 25.44 -2.95 -1.74
N ASP A 85 25.88 -1.89 -2.42
CA ASP A 85 25.69 -0.47 -2.07
C ASP A 85 24.21 -0.03 -2.02
N THR A 86 23.26 -0.97 -2.06
CA THR A 86 21.82 -0.71 -2.02
C THR A 86 21.29 -1.15 -0.66
N PRO A 87 20.74 -0.23 0.15
CA PRO A 87 20.07 -0.61 1.40
C PRO A 87 18.99 -1.66 1.12
N ALA A 88 18.91 -2.69 1.96
CA ALA A 88 17.78 -3.60 1.92
C ALA A 88 16.50 -2.80 2.20
N GLU A 89 15.47 -2.98 1.38
CA GLU A 89 14.15 -2.41 1.61
C GLU A 89 13.29 -3.41 2.39
N PRO A 90 12.41 -2.94 3.30
CA PRO A 90 11.49 -3.82 3.98
C PRO A 90 10.45 -4.39 3.00
N THR A 91 9.95 -5.57 3.32
CA THR A 91 8.84 -6.18 2.58
C THR A 91 7.52 -5.73 3.18
N ILE A 92 6.57 -5.37 2.32
CA ILE A 92 5.22 -4.92 2.72
C ILE A 92 4.22 -6.06 2.48
N PHE A 93 3.47 -6.36 3.54
CA PHE A 93 2.41 -7.35 3.57
C PHE A 93 1.07 -6.67 3.81
N TYR A 94 0.03 -7.16 3.13
CA TYR A 94 -1.35 -6.71 3.30
C TYR A 94 -2.23 -7.89 3.69
N SER A 95 -3.06 -7.73 4.71
CA SER A 95 -4.14 -8.68 4.97
C SER A 95 -5.29 -8.48 3.97
N PRO A 96 -6.22 -9.45 3.85
CA PRO A 96 -7.55 -9.18 3.32
C PRO A 96 -8.28 -8.09 4.14
N TYR A 97 -9.35 -7.55 3.55
CA TYR A 97 -10.30 -6.72 4.30
C TYR A 97 -11.00 -7.55 5.37
N MET A 98 -11.15 -6.96 6.55
CA MET A 98 -11.90 -7.53 7.67
C MET A 98 -12.34 -6.42 8.63
N GLU A 99 -13.13 -6.76 9.63
CA GLU A 99 -13.60 -5.81 10.63
C GLU A 99 -12.42 -5.16 11.38
N THR A 100 -12.36 -3.83 11.36
CA THR A 100 -11.31 -3.02 12.00
C THR A 100 -11.18 -3.38 13.48
N ALA A 101 -12.30 -3.65 14.16
CA ALA A 101 -12.30 -4.05 15.56
C ALA A 101 -11.63 -5.43 15.78
N GLU A 102 -11.83 -6.37 14.86
CA GLU A 102 -11.23 -7.71 14.92
C GLU A 102 -9.71 -7.62 14.70
N ILE A 103 -9.25 -6.79 13.75
CA ILE A 103 -7.82 -6.54 13.55
C ILE A 103 -7.18 -6.02 14.84
N LEU A 104 -7.79 -5.00 15.46
CA LEU A 104 -7.28 -4.42 16.70
C LEU A 104 -7.22 -5.44 17.85
N GLU A 105 -8.19 -6.35 17.93
CA GLU A 105 -8.20 -7.43 18.93
C GLU A 105 -7.06 -8.42 18.71
N ILE A 106 -6.84 -8.85 17.46
CA ILE A 106 -5.73 -9.75 17.09
C ILE A 106 -4.37 -9.08 17.32
N LEU A 107 -4.25 -7.77 17.03
CA LEU A 107 -3.01 -7.01 17.20
C LEU A 107 -2.67 -6.71 18.66
N ALA A 108 -3.66 -6.61 19.55
CA ALA A 108 -3.46 -6.25 20.96
C ALA A 108 -2.29 -6.99 21.66
N PRO A 109 -2.12 -8.32 21.55
CA PRO A 109 -0.98 -9.04 22.14
C PRO A 109 0.37 -8.78 21.46
N TYR A 110 0.40 -8.21 20.25
CA TYR A 110 1.61 -7.89 19.49
C TYR A 110 1.98 -6.41 19.57
N LEU A 111 1.01 -5.55 19.90
CA LEU A 111 1.11 -4.10 19.76
C LEU A 111 2.34 -3.49 20.44
N SER A 112 2.69 -3.92 21.65
CA SER A 112 3.88 -3.41 22.34
C SER A 112 5.18 -3.78 21.60
N ARG A 113 5.28 -4.98 21.02
CA ARG A 113 6.44 -5.37 20.21
C ARG A 113 6.52 -4.56 18.93
N LEU A 114 5.41 -4.44 18.20
CA LEU A 114 5.30 -3.64 16.97
C LEU A 114 5.70 -2.18 17.17
N ILE A 115 5.23 -1.56 18.26
CA ILE A 115 5.53 -0.18 18.60
C ILE A 115 7.03 0.01 18.90
N HIS A 116 7.64 -0.90 19.66
CA HIS A 116 8.99 -0.72 20.16
C HIS A 116 10.10 -1.23 19.26
N ASP A 117 9.84 -2.15 18.32
CA ASP A 117 10.87 -2.73 17.46
C ASP A 117 11.31 -1.79 16.34
N GLY A 118 12.62 -1.60 16.15
CA GLY A 118 13.16 -0.67 15.16
C GLY A 118 12.96 -1.10 13.70
N PHE A 119 12.66 -2.37 13.43
CA PHE A 119 12.61 -2.92 12.06
C PHE A 119 11.20 -3.23 11.57
N VAL A 120 10.19 -2.66 12.24
CA VAL A 120 8.78 -2.92 11.95
C VAL A 120 8.01 -1.61 11.76
N GLY A 121 7.33 -1.52 10.64
CA GLY A 121 6.23 -0.61 10.37
C GLY A 121 4.90 -1.36 10.36
N PHE A 122 3.82 -0.72 10.81
CA PHE A 122 2.50 -1.34 10.76
C PHE A 122 1.40 -0.30 10.71
N GLY A 123 0.24 -0.69 10.18
CA GLY A 123 -0.87 0.22 10.04
C GLY A 123 -2.17 -0.44 9.65
N LEU A 124 -3.19 0.39 9.50
CA LEU A 124 -4.51 0.01 9.04
C LEU A 124 -4.88 0.94 7.90
N ALA A 125 -5.42 0.39 6.82
CA ALA A 125 -5.84 1.18 5.68
C ALA A 125 -7.19 0.71 5.14
N ASN A 126 -7.89 1.64 4.52
CA ASN A 126 -9.09 1.38 3.75
C ASN A 126 -8.97 2.19 2.46
N SER A 127 -8.69 1.48 1.37
CA SER A 127 -8.49 2.07 0.05
C SER A 127 -9.74 2.83 -0.35
N ARG A 128 -10.93 2.22 -0.26
CA ARG A 128 -12.22 2.87 -0.57
C ARG A 128 -12.42 4.24 0.09
N GLN A 129 -11.97 4.40 1.32
CA GLN A 129 -12.10 5.66 2.07
C GLN A 129 -10.94 6.62 1.85
N GLY A 130 -9.90 6.14 1.17
CA GLY A 130 -8.64 6.83 1.08
C GLY A 130 -8.11 7.19 2.46
N ALA A 131 -8.25 6.27 3.42
CA ALA A 131 -7.85 6.48 4.79
C ALA A 131 -6.78 5.47 5.18
N GLU A 132 -5.71 5.93 5.82
CA GLU A 132 -4.61 5.10 6.27
C GLU A 132 -4.09 5.64 7.60
N LEU A 133 -3.75 4.72 8.50
CA LEU A 133 -3.04 4.98 9.74
C LEU A 133 -1.78 4.13 9.70
N PHE A 134 -0.61 4.74 9.83
CA PHE A 134 0.63 3.99 9.72
C PHE A 134 1.65 4.46 10.76
N TYR A 135 2.24 3.51 11.47
CA TYR A 135 3.36 3.72 12.37
C TYR A 135 4.60 3.07 11.76
N SER A 136 5.48 3.90 11.22
CA SER A 136 6.64 3.48 10.42
C SER A 136 7.79 2.90 11.26
N GLU A 137 8.76 2.28 10.59
CA GLU A 137 10.05 1.91 11.20
C GLU A 137 10.80 3.12 11.78
N GLU A 138 10.61 4.30 11.17
CA GLU A 138 11.09 5.61 11.62
C GLU A 138 10.34 6.17 12.84
N LYS A 139 9.36 5.40 13.36
CA LYS A 139 8.60 5.71 14.57
C LYS A 139 7.82 7.01 14.52
N ALA A 140 7.43 7.40 13.31
CA ALA A 140 6.45 8.44 13.07
C ALA A 140 5.06 7.83 12.89
N PHE A 141 4.07 8.32 13.65
CA PHE A 141 2.67 8.02 13.40
C PHE A 141 2.15 8.96 12.31
N THR A 142 1.60 8.39 11.25
CA THR A 142 1.00 9.11 10.14
C THR A 142 -0.45 8.71 9.96
N CYS A 143 -1.25 9.66 9.48
CA CYS A 143 -2.65 9.43 9.18
C CYS A 143 -3.03 10.16 7.89
N PHE A 144 -3.48 9.41 6.89
CA PHE A 144 -4.10 9.95 5.68
C PHE A 144 -5.62 9.90 5.82
N THR A 145 -6.29 11.01 5.52
CA THR A 145 -7.75 11.06 5.57
C THR A 145 -8.30 12.25 4.79
N ALA A 146 -9.53 12.10 4.28
CA ALA A 146 -10.32 13.23 3.80
C ALA A 146 -10.95 14.05 4.94
N ASN A 147 -11.11 13.46 6.13
CA ASN A 147 -11.77 14.09 7.28
C ASN A 147 -10.78 14.72 8.27
N HIS A 148 -10.05 15.74 7.79
CA HIS A 148 -9.04 16.44 8.57
C HIS A 148 -9.58 17.06 9.88
N ILE A 149 -10.84 17.51 9.91
CA ILE A 149 -11.47 18.08 11.12
C ILE A 149 -11.56 17.01 12.22
N ARG A 150 -12.01 15.80 11.86
CA ARG A 150 -12.11 14.69 12.81
C ARG A 150 -10.73 14.24 13.30
N ALA A 151 -9.74 14.15 12.41
CA ALA A 151 -8.35 13.83 12.79
C ALA A 151 -7.77 14.87 13.76
N MET A 152 -7.91 16.17 13.47
CA MET A 152 -7.47 17.24 14.37
C MET A 152 -8.14 17.16 15.75
N ASN A 153 -9.44 16.84 15.79
CA ASN A 153 -10.17 16.65 17.04
C ASN A 153 -9.60 15.48 17.85
N ILE A 154 -9.36 14.32 17.22
CA ILE A 154 -8.76 13.15 17.89
C ILE A 154 -7.37 13.49 18.44
N PHE A 155 -6.48 14.08 17.63
CA PHE A 155 -5.14 14.47 18.10
C PHE A 155 -5.20 15.45 19.27
N THR A 156 -6.13 16.42 19.23
CA THR A 156 -6.33 17.38 20.32
C THR A 156 -6.84 16.72 21.59
N GLN A 157 -7.73 15.72 21.50
CA GLN A 157 -8.22 14.94 22.64
C GLN A 157 -7.09 14.13 23.31
N HIS A 158 -6.09 13.70 22.54
CA HIS A 158 -4.87 13.07 23.05
C HIS A 158 -3.83 14.06 23.58
N GLY A 159 -4.15 15.36 23.59
CA GLY A 159 -3.30 16.43 24.13
C GLY A 159 -2.21 16.90 23.18
N LEU A 160 -2.26 16.51 21.90
CA LEU A 160 -1.33 16.97 20.89
C LEU A 160 -1.76 18.34 20.37
N ARG A 161 -0.79 19.25 20.24
CA ARG A 161 -1.01 20.58 19.66
C ARG A 161 -0.50 20.62 18.23
N PHE A 162 -1.19 21.38 17.39
CA PHE A 162 -0.71 21.68 16.05
C PHE A 162 0.64 22.41 16.12
N LYS A 163 1.57 22.00 15.25
CA LYS A 163 2.87 22.62 15.02
C LYS A 163 3.09 22.74 13.52
N GLU A 164 3.51 23.90 13.05
CA GLU A 164 3.88 24.09 11.64
C GLU A 164 5.09 23.26 11.25
N GLN A 165 6.04 23.11 12.18
CA GLN A 165 7.22 22.26 12.05
C GLN A 165 7.28 21.34 13.27
N LEU A 166 7.26 20.03 12.99
CA LEU A 166 7.39 18.98 13.99
C LEU A 166 8.67 18.21 13.66
N LEU A 167 9.56 18.10 14.65
CA LEU A 167 10.79 17.32 14.53
C LEU A 167 10.54 15.92 15.06
N PHE A 168 10.95 14.93 14.30
CA PHE A 168 10.94 13.52 14.65
C PHE A 168 12.35 13.07 15.02
N PRO A 169 12.48 12.00 15.84
CA PRO A 169 13.77 11.37 16.07
C PRO A 169 14.52 11.00 14.77
N ALA A 170 13.77 10.58 13.74
CA ALA A 170 14.26 10.23 12.40
C ALA A 170 14.93 11.41 11.64
N ASP A 171 14.65 12.66 12.01
CA ASP A 171 15.28 13.84 11.39
C ASP A 171 16.77 14.01 11.79
N PHE A 172 17.25 13.18 12.71
CA PHE A 172 18.61 13.21 13.24
C PHE A 172 19.30 11.88 12.96
N ALA A 173 20.64 11.85 12.92
CA ALA A 173 21.37 10.59 12.81
C ALA A 173 21.03 9.65 13.97
N HIS A 174 20.66 8.41 13.64
CA HIS A 174 20.11 7.44 14.57
C HIS A 174 20.40 6.00 14.13
N ASP A 175 20.18 5.06 15.05
CA ASP A 175 20.30 3.63 14.81
C ASP A 175 18.95 2.93 15.07
N HIS A 176 18.67 1.90 14.26
CA HIS A 176 17.56 0.97 14.47
C HIS A 176 18.02 -0.27 15.24
N PHE A 177 17.20 -0.71 16.18
CA PHE A 177 17.45 -1.87 17.04
C PHE A 177 16.23 -2.78 17.09
N SER A 178 16.45 -4.06 16.80
CA SER A 178 15.45 -5.09 17.07
C SER A 178 15.37 -5.34 18.57
N LEU A 179 14.21 -5.78 19.06
CA LEU A 179 14.02 -6.00 20.49
C LEU A 179 15.00 -7.04 21.07
N ILE A 180 15.41 -8.03 20.28
CA ILE A 180 16.39 -9.05 20.70
C ILE A 180 17.81 -8.53 20.92
N SER A 181 18.13 -7.36 20.36
CA SER A 181 19.43 -6.68 20.51
C SER A 181 19.50 -5.87 21.81
N LEU A 182 18.35 -5.61 22.43
CA LEU A 182 18.25 -4.85 23.67
C LEU A 182 18.49 -5.75 24.88
N ASN A 183 19.20 -5.24 25.88
CA ASN A 183 19.29 -5.94 27.16
C ASN A 183 18.00 -5.77 27.99
N SER A 184 17.78 -6.64 28.98
CA SER A 184 16.55 -6.63 29.78
C SER A 184 16.26 -5.30 30.48
N ARG A 185 17.28 -4.50 30.80
CA ARG A 185 17.10 -3.18 31.43
C ARG A 185 16.73 -2.09 30.42
N GLN A 186 16.99 -2.31 29.14
CA GLN A 186 16.63 -1.42 28.03
C GLN A 186 15.25 -1.74 27.46
N LEU A 187 14.73 -2.95 27.70
CA LEU A 187 13.38 -3.32 27.31
C LEU A 187 12.34 -2.59 28.19
N PRO A 188 11.22 -2.13 27.58
CA PRO A 188 10.03 -1.72 28.32
C PRO A 188 9.60 -2.81 29.31
N HIS A 189 9.03 -2.43 30.44
CA HIS A 189 8.70 -3.36 31.53
C HIS A 189 7.76 -4.48 31.05
N GLU A 190 6.78 -4.12 30.24
CA GLU A 190 5.82 -5.02 29.60
C GLU A 190 6.47 -6.04 28.64
N LEU A 191 7.67 -5.77 28.13
CA LEU A 191 8.40 -6.67 27.23
C LEU A 191 9.45 -7.54 27.93
N GLN A 192 9.76 -7.30 29.21
CA GLN A 192 10.81 -8.03 29.93
C GLN A 192 10.49 -9.51 30.19
N GLY A 193 9.21 -9.90 30.13
CA GLY A 193 8.77 -11.28 30.33
C GLY A 193 8.86 -12.17 29.09
N PHE A 194 9.08 -11.59 27.91
CA PHE A 194 9.13 -12.34 26.66
C PHE A 194 10.48 -13.03 26.48
N SER A 195 10.45 -14.22 25.89
CA SER A 195 11.65 -14.92 25.46
C SER A 195 12.30 -14.23 24.25
N ARG A 196 13.57 -14.53 23.98
CA ARG A 196 14.25 -14.03 22.77
C ARG A 196 13.51 -14.42 21.49
N ASN A 197 12.85 -15.58 21.46
CA ASN A 197 12.11 -16.03 20.29
C ASN A 197 10.87 -15.18 20.05
N GLU A 198 10.16 -14.80 21.11
CA GLU A 198 8.95 -13.98 21.03
C GLU A 198 9.24 -12.48 20.81
N LEU A 199 10.48 -12.05 21.05
CA LEU A 199 10.98 -10.70 20.75
C LEU A 199 11.62 -10.59 19.36
N ASP A 200 11.85 -11.70 18.66
CA ASP A 200 12.42 -11.68 17.31
C ASP A 200 11.32 -11.28 16.32
N TYR A 201 11.49 -10.13 15.66
CA TYR A 201 10.49 -9.59 14.74
C TYR A 201 10.23 -10.50 13.56
N VAL A 202 11.23 -11.27 13.11
CA VAL A 202 11.01 -12.24 12.03
C VAL A 202 9.97 -13.27 12.45
N ASN A 203 9.97 -13.68 13.72
CA ASN A 203 9.02 -14.67 14.23
C ASN A 203 7.63 -14.07 14.45
N TYR A 204 7.51 -13.01 15.25
CA TYR A 204 6.18 -12.50 15.57
C TYR A 204 5.51 -11.79 14.38
N CYS A 205 6.28 -11.22 13.45
CA CYS A 205 5.72 -10.74 12.18
C CYS A 205 5.32 -11.91 11.27
N GLY A 206 6.09 -13.01 11.26
CA GLY A 206 5.70 -14.25 10.59
C GLY A 206 4.38 -14.81 11.13
N ASP A 207 4.23 -14.85 12.46
CA ASP A 207 2.97 -15.25 13.12
C ASP A 207 1.81 -14.35 12.67
N LEU A 208 2.02 -13.02 12.57
CA LEU A 208 1.00 -12.08 12.09
C LEU A 208 0.67 -12.30 10.60
N VAL A 209 1.66 -12.55 9.75
CA VAL A 209 1.45 -12.88 8.34
C VAL A 209 0.58 -14.14 8.20
N GLU A 210 0.83 -15.17 9.00
CA GLU A 210 0.00 -16.39 9.01
C GLU A 210 -1.40 -16.12 9.58
N LEU A 211 -1.52 -15.43 10.71
CA LEU A 211 -2.80 -15.14 11.37
C LEU A 211 -3.75 -14.29 10.52
N PHE A 212 -3.21 -13.34 9.77
CA PHE A 212 -3.98 -12.46 8.89
C PHE A 212 -4.02 -12.91 7.44
N GLU A 213 -3.48 -14.10 7.12
CA GLU A 213 -3.39 -14.63 5.75
C GLU A 213 -2.80 -13.61 4.75
N MET A 214 -1.73 -12.90 5.16
CA MET A 214 -1.25 -11.72 4.45
C MET A 214 -0.51 -12.07 3.16
N GLN A 215 -0.64 -11.19 2.17
CA GLN A 215 0.05 -11.30 0.88
C GLN A 215 1.18 -10.28 0.77
N CYS A 216 2.33 -10.72 0.25
CA CYS A 216 3.48 -9.87 -0.04
C CYS A 216 3.28 -9.13 -1.37
N THR A 217 3.55 -7.83 -1.38
CA THR A 217 3.58 -7.04 -2.62
C THR A 217 5.01 -6.69 -3.02
N THR A 218 5.29 -6.81 -4.32
CA THR A 218 6.64 -6.61 -4.90
C THR A 218 6.78 -5.32 -5.69
N SER A 219 5.82 -4.39 -5.61
CA SER A 219 5.85 -3.15 -6.39
C SER A 219 5.38 -1.94 -5.59
N GLY A 220 6.34 -1.11 -5.16
CA GLY A 220 6.16 0.17 -4.48
C GLY A 220 5.69 1.31 -5.39
N GLU A 221 4.69 1.08 -6.25
CA GLU A 221 4.00 2.20 -6.88
C GLU A 221 2.85 2.65 -5.96
N GLU A 222 3.14 3.64 -5.11
CA GLU A 222 2.14 4.36 -4.32
C GLU A 222 1.09 4.98 -5.27
N PHE A 223 0.00 4.25 -5.48
CA PHE A 223 -1.15 4.75 -6.21
C PHE A 223 -2.34 4.80 -5.27
N TYR A 224 -2.86 6.00 -5.12
CA TYR A 224 -3.92 6.30 -4.19
C TYR A 224 -5.04 7.01 -4.92
N LEU A 225 -6.28 6.56 -4.81
CA LEU A 225 -7.47 7.34 -5.20
C LEU A 225 -8.17 7.81 -3.93
N SER A 226 -8.57 9.07 -3.87
CA SER A 226 -9.40 9.52 -2.74
C SER A 226 -10.78 8.89 -2.78
N ALA A 227 -11.49 8.84 -1.64
CA ALA A 227 -12.87 8.36 -1.59
C ALA A 227 -13.77 9.01 -2.65
N LYS A 228 -13.67 10.34 -2.84
CA LYS A 228 -14.46 11.04 -3.86
C LYS A 228 -14.09 10.65 -5.28
N GLU A 229 -12.80 10.41 -5.56
CA GLU A 229 -12.37 9.94 -6.88
C GLU A 229 -12.89 8.52 -7.14
N GLN A 230 -12.93 7.68 -6.10
CA GLN A 230 -13.47 6.33 -6.19
C GLN A 230 -14.99 6.32 -6.35
N ASP A 231 -15.72 7.10 -5.55
CA ASP A 231 -17.17 7.27 -5.69
C ASP A 231 -17.51 7.78 -7.11
N TYR A 232 -16.76 8.76 -7.62
CA TYR A 232 -16.93 9.26 -8.98
C TYR A 232 -16.68 8.18 -10.06
N ILE A 233 -15.66 7.33 -9.88
CA ILE A 233 -15.37 6.24 -10.82
C ILE A 233 -16.47 5.17 -10.74
N SER A 234 -16.95 4.83 -9.54
CA SER A 234 -18.08 3.91 -9.35
C SER A 234 -19.34 4.43 -10.04
N ASP A 235 -19.68 5.71 -9.85
CA ASP A 235 -20.81 6.37 -10.53
C ASP A 235 -20.69 6.32 -12.06
N LEU A 236 -19.47 6.43 -12.61
CA LEU A 236 -19.21 6.29 -14.05
C LEU A 236 -19.42 4.85 -14.53
N LEU A 237 -19.02 3.86 -13.75
CA LEU A 237 -19.13 2.44 -14.09
C LEU A 237 -20.57 1.91 -13.96
N GLU A 238 -21.33 2.40 -12.98
CA GLU A 238 -22.76 2.07 -12.85
C GLU A 238 -23.58 2.54 -14.06
N GLN A 239 -23.12 3.58 -14.75
CA GLN A 239 -23.72 4.05 -16.01
C GLN A 239 -23.35 3.18 -17.22
N GLN A 240 -22.57 2.12 -17.04
CA GLN A 240 -22.02 1.26 -18.09
C GLN A 240 -22.28 -0.24 -17.81
N PRO A 241 -23.56 -0.66 -17.74
CA PRO A 241 -23.93 -2.04 -17.39
C PRO A 241 -23.33 -3.09 -18.34
N GLU A 242 -23.02 -2.73 -19.58
CA GLU A 242 -22.37 -3.56 -20.59
C GLU A 242 -20.98 -4.07 -20.18
N LEU A 243 -20.31 -3.39 -19.26
CA LEU A 243 -18.98 -3.80 -18.80
C LEU A 243 -19.02 -5.01 -17.85
N ASN A 244 -20.20 -5.33 -17.29
CA ASN A 244 -20.39 -6.36 -16.25
C ASN A 244 -19.37 -6.21 -15.10
N TRP A 245 -19.16 -4.97 -14.65
CA TRP A 245 -18.34 -4.67 -13.48
C TRP A 245 -19.24 -4.59 -12.24
N SER A 246 -18.78 -5.16 -11.12
CA SER A 246 -19.47 -5.09 -9.85
C SER A 246 -19.00 -3.89 -9.05
N SER A 247 -19.92 -3.13 -8.43
CA SER A 247 -19.60 -2.05 -7.49
C SER A 247 -18.86 -2.51 -6.24
N ASP A 248 -18.81 -3.82 -6.01
CA ASP A 248 -18.11 -4.43 -4.88
C ASP A 248 -16.60 -4.59 -5.16
N ASP A 249 -16.16 -4.52 -6.42
CA ASP A 249 -14.75 -4.65 -6.81
C ASP A 249 -14.08 -3.27 -6.86
N GLU A 250 -13.09 -2.97 -6.00
CA GLU A 250 -12.42 -1.67 -6.08
C GLU A 250 -11.72 -1.46 -7.43
N PHE A 251 -11.86 -0.27 -8.03
CA PHE A 251 -11.29 0.03 -9.35
C PHE A 251 -9.75 -0.13 -9.39
N ILE A 252 -9.07 0.03 -8.26
CA ILE A 252 -7.62 -0.23 -8.16
C ILE A 252 -7.28 -1.68 -8.48
N HIS A 253 -8.12 -2.65 -8.14
CA HIS A 253 -7.89 -4.06 -8.46
C HIS A 253 -7.85 -4.27 -9.97
N LEU A 254 -8.72 -3.63 -10.76
CA LEU A 254 -8.62 -3.71 -12.23
C LEU A 254 -7.28 -3.17 -12.76
N LEU A 255 -6.77 -2.07 -12.18
CA LEU A 255 -5.48 -1.51 -12.58
C LEU A 255 -4.33 -2.47 -12.26
N LEU A 256 -4.41 -3.20 -11.14
CA LEU A 256 -3.44 -4.21 -10.73
C LEU A 256 -3.56 -5.49 -11.57
N ASP A 257 -4.78 -5.98 -11.83
CA ASP A 257 -5.08 -7.13 -12.69
C ASP A 257 -4.49 -6.92 -14.09
N TRP A 258 -4.57 -5.69 -14.62
CA TRP A 258 -3.92 -5.35 -15.88
C TRP A 258 -2.40 -5.54 -15.81
N LYS A 259 -1.74 -5.06 -14.75
CA LYS A 259 -0.29 -5.22 -14.57
C LYS A 259 0.09 -6.69 -14.43
N GLU A 260 -0.70 -7.47 -13.70
CA GLU A 260 -0.49 -8.91 -13.52
C GLU A 260 -0.62 -9.65 -14.85
N PHE A 261 -1.71 -9.42 -15.59
CA PHE A 261 -1.91 -10.00 -16.92
C PHE A 261 -0.75 -9.68 -17.88
N VAL A 262 -0.26 -8.43 -17.87
CA VAL A 262 0.90 -8.02 -18.68
C VAL A 262 2.18 -8.75 -18.24
N LYS A 263 2.38 -8.93 -16.93
CA LYS A 263 3.51 -9.69 -16.37
C LYS A 263 3.46 -11.14 -16.81
N GLU A 264 2.31 -11.80 -16.74
CA GLU A 264 2.10 -13.16 -17.24
C GLU A 264 2.41 -13.25 -18.75
N CYS A 265 1.90 -12.30 -19.54
CA CYS A 265 2.20 -12.21 -20.98
C CYS A 265 3.70 -12.07 -21.26
N ASN A 266 4.43 -11.33 -20.43
CA ASN A 266 5.87 -11.17 -20.55
C ASN A 266 6.67 -12.39 -20.06
N GLN A 267 6.13 -13.21 -19.16
CA GLN A 267 6.79 -14.40 -18.62
C GLN A 267 6.51 -15.66 -19.45
N GLY A 268 5.38 -15.70 -20.16
CA GLY A 268 4.93 -16.84 -20.94
C GLY A 268 3.51 -17.20 -20.55
N PHE A 269 2.53 -16.67 -21.28
CA PHE A 269 1.11 -16.80 -20.93
C PHE A 269 0.61 -18.23 -21.21
N ASP A 270 0.20 -18.97 -20.17
CA ASP A 270 -0.23 -20.38 -20.30
C ASP A 270 -1.76 -20.59 -20.24
N GLY A 271 -2.54 -19.50 -20.24
CA GLY A 271 -4.00 -19.53 -20.28
C GLY A 271 -4.58 -19.90 -21.65
N THR A 272 -5.91 -19.98 -21.70
CA THR A 272 -6.73 -20.16 -22.90
C THR A 272 -6.95 -18.84 -23.66
N LEU A 273 -7.60 -18.90 -24.82
CA LEU A 273 -8.05 -17.68 -25.50
C LEU A 273 -9.07 -16.89 -24.67
N GLU A 274 -9.92 -17.57 -23.90
CA GLU A 274 -10.92 -16.94 -23.01
C GLU A 274 -10.23 -16.16 -21.88
N ASP A 275 -9.21 -16.76 -21.25
CA ASP A 275 -8.41 -16.08 -20.21
C ASP A 275 -7.71 -14.84 -20.79
N TYR A 276 -7.19 -14.95 -22.01
CA TYR A 276 -6.55 -13.83 -22.70
C TYR A 276 -7.56 -12.72 -23.01
N GLU A 277 -8.75 -13.06 -23.50
CA GLU A 277 -9.83 -12.10 -23.76
C GLU A 277 -10.33 -11.42 -22.48
N SER A 278 -10.35 -12.14 -21.35
CA SER A 278 -10.67 -11.59 -20.04
C SER A 278 -9.66 -10.52 -19.61
N GLY A 279 -8.36 -10.78 -19.75
CA GLY A 279 -7.31 -9.79 -19.48
C GLY A 279 -7.40 -8.54 -20.37
N LEU A 280 -7.79 -8.70 -21.65
CA LEU A 280 -8.05 -7.56 -22.53
C LEU A 280 -9.29 -6.76 -22.12
N LYS A 281 -10.33 -7.45 -21.63
CA LYS A 281 -11.56 -6.80 -21.15
C LYS A 281 -11.28 -5.90 -19.95
N VAL A 282 -10.40 -6.30 -19.03
CA VAL A 282 -9.93 -5.43 -17.93
C VAL A 282 -9.42 -4.09 -18.48
N ARG A 283 -8.60 -4.14 -19.54
CA ARG A 283 -8.05 -2.92 -20.14
C ARG A 283 -9.10 -2.06 -20.85
N ASP A 284 -10.15 -2.66 -21.40
CA ASP A 284 -11.29 -1.94 -21.99
C ASP A 284 -12.06 -1.16 -20.93
N ILE A 285 -12.31 -1.76 -19.76
CA ILE A 285 -12.96 -1.10 -18.62
C ILE A 285 -12.12 0.10 -18.17
N ILE A 286 -10.81 -0.10 -17.99
CA ILE A 286 -9.87 0.98 -17.63
C ILE A 286 -9.90 2.10 -18.66
N ALA A 287 -9.91 1.77 -19.96
CA ALA A 287 -9.99 2.76 -21.03
C ALA A 287 -11.30 3.56 -20.96
N THR A 288 -12.44 2.90 -20.72
CA THR A 288 -13.75 3.54 -20.62
C THR A 288 -13.81 4.54 -19.46
N VAL A 289 -13.33 4.15 -18.28
CA VAL A 289 -13.24 5.07 -17.15
C VAL A 289 -12.28 6.22 -17.46
N THR A 290 -11.11 5.93 -18.03
CA THR A 290 -10.10 6.94 -18.36
C THR A 290 -10.60 7.99 -19.37
N ASP A 291 -11.35 7.57 -20.39
CA ASP A 291 -11.89 8.46 -21.42
C ASP A 291 -13.02 9.35 -20.90
N LYS A 292 -13.83 8.84 -19.96
CA LYS A 292 -14.97 9.56 -19.37
C LYS A 292 -14.60 10.39 -18.13
N SER A 293 -13.43 10.12 -17.54
CA SER A 293 -12.95 10.80 -16.33
C SER A 293 -12.52 12.25 -16.59
N GLU A 294 -12.61 13.06 -15.53
CA GLU A 294 -12.01 14.39 -15.51
C GLU A 294 -10.48 14.35 -15.75
N LYS A 295 -9.92 15.46 -16.25
CA LYS A 295 -8.51 15.54 -16.68
C LYS A 295 -7.50 15.08 -15.62
N THR A 296 -7.74 15.40 -14.36
CA THR A 296 -6.86 15.05 -13.23
C THR A 296 -6.84 13.54 -13.01
N ILE A 297 -8.02 12.93 -12.82
CA ILE A 297 -8.18 11.49 -12.65
C ILE A 297 -7.64 10.76 -13.87
N ARG A 298 -8.02 11.19 -15.09
CA ARG A 298 -7.51 10.63 -16.35
C ARG A 298 -5.99 10.58 -16.40
N THR A 299 -5.32 11.67 -16.03
CA THR A 299 -3.85 11.77 -16.07
C THR A 299 -3.22 10.81 -15.07
N LYS A 300 -3.81 10.70 -13.88
CA LYS A 300 -3.39 9.80 -12.80
C LYS A 300 -3.52 8.33 -13.21
N LEU A 301 -4.67 7.94 -13.78
CA LEU A 301 -4.91 6.59 -14.31
C LEU A 301 -3.92 6.22 -15.41
N LEU A 302 -3.73 7.11 -16.40
CA LEU A 302 -2.80 6.88 -17.50
C LEU A 302 -1.35 6.74 -17.02
N LYS A 303 -0.92 7.58 -16.06
CA LYS A 303 0.42 7.50 -15.47
C LYS A 303 0.66 6.15 -14.80
N PHE A 304 -0.34 5.62 -14.08
CA PHE A 304 -0.20 4.35 -13.36
C PHE A 304 -0.07 3.13 -14.29
N ILE A 305 -0.75 3.13 -15.44
CA ILE A 305 -0.74 1.99 -16.37
C ILE A 305 0.32 2.10 -17.47
N ASP A 306 0.98 3.24 -17.62
CA ASP A 306 1.91 3.52 -18.73
C ASP A 306 3.04 2.47 -18.87
N GLY A 307 3.61 2.04 -17.73
CA GLY A 307 4.64 1.01 -17.71
C GLY A 307 4.12 -0.34 -18.23
N ALA A 308 2.95 -0.77 -17.78
CA ALA A 308 2.32 -2.01 -18.23
C ALA A 308 1.89 -1.93 -19.70
N ASP A 309 1.27 -0.82 -20.12
CA ASP A 309 0.90 -0.58 -21.52
C ASP A 309 2.13 -0.65 -22.43
N THR A 310 3.25 -0.04 -22.00
CA THR A 310 4.52 -0.07 -22.72
C THR A 310 5.06 -1.50 -22.83
N ILE A 311 5.09 -2.27 -21.74
CA ILE A 311 5.56 -3.66 -21.74
C ILE A 311 4.69 -4.51 -22.68
N PHE A 312 3.36 -4.42 -22.55
CA PHE A 312 2.42 -5.20 -23.34
C PHE A 312 2.57 -4.91 -24.83
N LYS A 313 2.69 -3.63 -25.20
CA LYS A 313 2.91 -3.21 -26.59
C LYS A 313 4.17 -3.84 -27.21
N HIS A 314 5.23 -4.04 -26.42
CA HIS A 314 6.44 -4.74 -26.89
C HIS A 314 6.26 -6.26 -27.01
N GLN A 315 5.29 -6.86 -26.30
CA GLN A 315 4.97 -8.28 -26.40
C GLN A 315 4.09 -8.60 -27.61
N LEU A 316 3.32 -7.65 -28.15
CA LEU A 316 2.39 -7.92 -29.23
C LEU A 316 3.10 -8.30 -30.55
N VAL A 317 2.64 -9.38 -31.17
CA VAL A 317 3.00 -9.82 -32.52
C VAL A 317 1.75 -9.98 -33.36
N GLU A 318 1.90 -10.05 -34.69
CA GLU A 318 0.77 -10.19 -35.64
C GLU A 318 -0.27 -9.07 -35.53
N THR A 319 0.19 -7.85 -35.27
CA THR A 319 -0.61 -6.62 -35.06
C THR A 319 -1.45 -6.16 -36.26
N ALA A 320 -1.45 -6.93 -37.37
CA ALA A 320 -2.36 -6.73 -38.50
C ALA A 320 -3.73 -7.40 -38.29
N ARG A 321 -3.86 -8.26 -37.27
CA ARG A 321 -5.10 -8.93 -36.87
C ARG A 321 -5.57 -8.36 -35.53
N HIS A 322 -6.88 -8.41 -35.27
CA HIS A 322 -7.46 -7.96 -34.01
C HIS A 322 -8.26 -9.09 -33.36
N ILE A 323 -8.27 -9.11 -32.03
CA ILE A 323 -9.17 -9.95 -31.25
C ILE A 323 -10.48 -9.18 -31.09
N PRO A 324 -11.62 -9.73 -31.56
CA PRO A 324 -12.90 -9.02 -31.53
C PRO A 324 -13.35 -8.74 -30.09
N GLU A 325 -14.05 -7.63 -29.89
CA GLU A 325 -14.82 -7.40 -28.66
C GLU A 325 -16.04 -8.30 -28.63
N SER A 326 -16.33 -8.88 -27.47
CA SER A 326 -17.56 -9.63 -27.21
C SER A 326 -18.79 -8.72 -27.09
N SER A 327 -18.60 -7.43 -26.80
CA SER A 327 -19.64 -6.40 -26.75
C SER A 327 -19.47 -5.40 -27.90
N ALA A 328 -20.39 -5.41 -28.85
CA ALA A 328 -20.36 -4.58 -30.04
C ALA A 328 -20.74 -3.12 -29.73
N GLU A 329 -19.78 -2.26 -29.38
CA GLU A 329 -19.87 -0.82 -29.66
C GLU A 329 -18.54 -0.28 -30.17
N THR A 330 -18.59 0.20 -31.41
CA THR A 330 -17.48 0.75 -32.18
C THR A 330 -16.75 1.88 -31.46
N ARG A 331 -15.68 1.57 -30.73
CA ARG A 331 -14.58 2.52 -30.54
C ARG A 331 -13.87 2.71 -31.89
N SER A 332 -13.93 3.93 -32.43
CA SER A 332 -13.44 4.26 -33.77
C SER A 332 -11.91 4.27 -33.89
N ASP A 333 -11.19 4.11 -32.78
CA ASP A 333 -9.74 4.18 -32.73
C ASP A 333 -9.16 2.79 -32.49
N GLN A 334 -8.06 2.49 -33.20
CA GLN A 334 -7.33 1.24 -33.03
C GLN A 334 -6.73 1.15 -31.61
N ILE A 335 -7.47 0.55 -30.67
CA ILE A 335 -7.00 0.31 -29.30
C ILE A 335 -5.91 -0.77 -29.31
N PHE A 336 -4.66 -0.35 -29.10
CA PHE A 336 -3.49 -1.19 -29.42
C PHE A 336 -3.51 -2.57 -28.74
N TRP A 337 -4.08 -2.70 -27.55
CA TRP A 337 -4.10 -3.95 -26.78
C TRP A 337 -4.97 -5.05 -27.42
N ARG A 338 -5.91 -4.69 -28.30
CA ARG A 338 -6.72 -5.64 -29.08
C ARG A 338 -6.06 -6.05 -30.42
N TRP A 339 -4.95 -5.40 -30.80
CA TRP A 339 -4.28 -5.64 -32.08
C TRP A 339 -3.01 -6.48 -31.91
N GLY A 340 -3.11 -7.74 -32.32
CA GLY A 340 -2.06 -8.75 -32.14
C GLY A 340 -2.33 -9.69 -30.96
N VAL A 341 -1.36 -10.57 -30.73
CA VAL A 341 -1.34 -11.53 -29.62
C VAL A 341 0.03 -11.49 -28.95
N THR A 342 0.14 -11.93 -27.70
CA THR A 342 1.44 -11.99 -27.02
C THR A 342 2.43 -12.92 -27.74
N ARG A 343 3.67 -12.46 -27.90
CA ARG A 343 4.77 -13.23 -28.50
C ARG A 343 5.02 -14.54 -27.75
N LYS A 344 4.95 -14.50 -26.42
CA LYS A 344 5.23 -15.64 -25.55
C LYS A 344 3.94 -16.39 -25.21
N GLN A 345 3.22 -16.80 -26.24
CA GLN A 345 2.02 -17.63 -26.11
C GLN A 345 2.39 -19.07 -25.72
N GLY A 346 1.79 -19.56 -24.63
CA GLY A 346 1.86 -20.94 -24.18
C GLY A 346 1.14 -21.90 -25.13
N ALA A 347 1.21 -23.19 -24.82
CA ALA A 347 0.66 -24.23 -25.69
C ALA A 347 -0.87 -24.17 -25.80
N THR A 348 -1.53 -23.73 -24.73
CA THR A 348 -3.00 -23.62 -24.63
C THR A 348 -3.53 -22.51 -25.52
N LEU A 349 -3.13 -21.26 -25.27
CA LEU A 349 -3.51 -20.09 -26.10
C LEU A 349 -3.21 -20.33 -27.59
N ARG A 350 -2.01 -20.85 -27.91
CA ARG A 350 -1.64 -21.12 -29.30
C ARG A 350 -2.61 -22.10 -29.98
N ARG A 351 -3.07 -23.13 -29.26
CA ARG A 351 -4.01 -24.12 -29.78
C ARG A 351 -5.37 -23.50 -30.05
N ASP A 352 -5.84 -22.64 -29.16
CA ASP A 352 -7.13 -21.97 -29.31
C ASP A 352 -7.11 -20.95 -30.44
N LEU A 353 -6.01 -20.20 -30.60
CA LEU A 353 -5.76 -19.33 -31.75
C LEU A 353 -5.77 -20.13 -33.08
N ILE A 354 -5.18 -21.33 -33.13
CA ILE A 354 -5.27 -22.18 -34.32
C ILE A 354 -6.73 -22.58 -34.60
N ARG A 355 -7.47 -22.97 -33.56
CA ARG A 355 -8.88 -23.39 -33.68
C ARG A 355 -9.81 -22.24 -34.10
N SER A 356 -9.52 -21.01 -33.67
CA SER A 356 -10.26 -19.82 -34.07
C SER A 356 -9.88 -19.34 -35.48
N GLY A 357 -8.93 -20.00 -36.16
CA GLY A 357 -8.47 -19.63 -37.49
C GLY A 357 -7.51 -18.45 -37.50
N TRP A 358 -6.93 -18.08 -36.34
CA TRP A 358 -6.01 -16.95 -36.22
C TRP A 358 -4.79 -17.06 -37.13
N PHE A 359 -4.30 -18.27 -37.45
CA PHE A 359 -3.16 -18.48 -38.36
C PHE A 359 -3.57 -18.87 -39.78
N ALA A 360 -4.86 -18.94 -40.08
CA ALA A 360 -5.30 -19.15 -41.46
C ALA A 360 -4.87 -17.94 -42.30
N THR A 361 -4.19 -18.19 -43.41
CA THR A 361 -4.00 -17.19 -44.48
C THR A 361 -5.37 -16.84 -45.04
N LYS A 362 -5.75 -15.56 -44.97
CA LYS A 362 -6.88 -15.03 -45.74
C LYS A 362 -6.54 -15.00 -47.21
#